data_AF-X0VUR4-F1
#
_entry.id   AF-X0VUR4-F1
#
_cell.length_a   1.000
_cell.length_b   1.000
_cell.length_c   1.000
_cell.angle_alpha   90.00
_cell.angle_beta   90.00
_cell.angle_gamma   90.00
#
_symmetry.space_group_name_H-M   'P 1'
#
loop_
_entity.id
_entity.type
_entity.pdbx_description
1 polymer ?
#
loop_
_entity_poly.entity_id
_entity_poly.type
_entity_poly.pdbx_seq_one_letter_code
_entity_poly.pdbx_strand_id
1 'polypeptide(L)'
;RWTTSYYHMLNMIDPQGSTIYQNASIGTIACEICAGGWASGPHVHWTLKYNGAFVSLEGVKASGWTIHVGEEAYYSGYLERDGVILDPWSSVVNDYHLYYPMQDNSLRFYGNGVDDIDRVKIPLNDPARPVDLGATDFTLEWWMKANPGENNAGSCTPGAENWVYGNTIFDRSVFEDLDTGEFGLSLGNGRIAFGINNGTAAETLCGTTDIADGTWHHIAVTRGLDGVMRIFIDGILDAETNGPTGDISYPNDRVATHV
;
A
#
# COMPACT_ATOMS: atom_id res chain seq x y z
N ARG A 1 7.27 13.70 -31.02
CA ARG A 1 7.54 13.54 -29.58
C ARG A 1 6.29 13.89 -28.80
N TRP A 2 5.84 12.96 -27.96
CA TRP A 2 4.76 13.18 -27.00
C TRP A 2 5.26 14.00 -25.81
N THR A 3 4.43 14.91 -25.32
CA THR A 3 4.71 15.73 -24.13
C THR A 3 3.42 16.00 -23.39
N THR A 4 3.45 15.99 -22.06
CA THR A 4 2.38 16.51 -21.23
C THR A 4 2.72 17.91 -20.74
N SER A 5 1.70 18.70 -20.39
CA SER A 5 1.90 19.98 -19.71
C SER A 5 0.98 20.09 -18.50
N TYR A 6 1.44 20.81 -17.48
CA TYR A 6 0.81 20.92 -16.16
C TYR A 6 0.73 22.41 -15.82
N TYR A 7 -0.47 22.92 -15.55
CA TYR A 7 -0.72 24.32 -15.24
C TYR A 7 -1.57 24.47 -13.97
N HIS A 8 -1.62 25.68 -13.41
CA HIS A 8 -2.12 25.98 -12.06
C HIS A 8 -1.29 25.35 -10.93
N MET A 9 0.03 25.29 -11.10
CA MET A 9 0.95 24.63 -10.16
C MET A 9 1.80 25.64 -9.36
N LEU A 10 2.20 25.27 -8.15
CA LEU A 10 3.21 25.94 -7.32
C LEU A 10 4.37 25.01 -6.99
N ASN A 11 5.46 25.59 -6.46
CA ASN A 11 6.65 24.86 -5.99
C ASN A 11 7.18 23.88 -7.05
N MET A 12 7.14 24.30 -8.31
CA MET A 12 7.57 23.46 -9.43
C MET A 12 9.05 23.17 -9.32
N ILE A 13 9.43 21.92 -9.58
CA ILE A 13 10.84 21.54 -9.65
C ILE A 13 11.48 22.19 -10.88
N ASP A 14 12.76 22.58 -10.76
CA ASP A 14 13.62 22.85 -11.90
C ASP A 14 14.46 21.59 -12.15
N PRO A 15 14.17 20.78 -13.18
CA PRO A 15 14.92 19.56 -13.42
C PRO A 15 16.37 19.83 -13.86
N GLN A 16 16.76 21.07 -14.19
CA GLN A 16 18.11 21.43 -14.63
C GLN A 16 18.65 20.53 -15.76
N GLY A 17 17.76 20.10 -16.66
CA GLY A 17 18.08 19.19 -17.76
C GLY A 17 18.09 17.70 -17.39
N SER A 18 17.82 17.34 -16.14
CA SER A 18 17.65 15.96 -15.69
C SER A 18 16.38 15.33 -16.24
N THR A 19 16.42 14.03 -16.51
CA THR A 19 15.23 13.25 -16.87
C THR A 19 14.30 13.15 -15.66
N ILE A 20 13.05 13.56 -15.83
CA ILE A 20 11.97 13.30 -14.87
C ILE A 20 11.31 11.97 -15.25
N TYR A 21 11.25 11.05 -14.31
CA TYR A 21 10.58 9.76 -14.49
C TYR A 21 9.10 9.84 -14.11
N GLN A 22 8.30 8.90 -14.61
CA GLN A 22 6.90 8.77 -14.21
C GLN A 22 6.78 8.67 -12.68
N ASN A 23 5.72 9.26 -12.12
CA ASN A 23 5.45 9.33 -10.68
C ASN A 23 6.40 10.23 -9.86
N ALA A 24 7.38 10.89 -10.47
CA ALA A 24 8.15 11.93 -9.80
C ALA A 24 7.26 13.11 -9.41
N SER A 25 7.41 13.61 -8.19
CA SER A 25 6.76 14.86 -7.78
C SER A 25 7.38 16.02 -8.53
N ILE A 26 6.55 16.81 -9.21
CA ILE A 26 6.99 17.96 -10.03
C ILE A 26 6.54 19.31 -9.50
N GLY A 27 5.71 19.32 -8.44
CA GLY A 27 5.15 20.52 -7.83
C GLY A 27 3.89 20.22 -7.01
N THR A 28 3.15 21.27 -6.65
CA THR A 28 1.91 21.19 -5.85
C THR A 28 0.75 21.82 -6.62
N ILE A 29 -0.46 21.26 -6.45
CA ILE A 29 -1.71 21.82 -6.97
C ILE A 29 -1.94 23.22 -6.40
N ALA A 30 -2.37 24.16 -7.23
CA ALA A 30 -2.67 25.53 -6.85
C ALA A 30 -3.75 26.14 -7.77
N CYS A 31 -3.86 27.48 -7.75
CA CYS A 31 -4.74 28.27 -8.62
C CYS A 31 -3.92 29.21 -9.53
N GLU A 32 -2.63 28.93 -9.75
CA GLU A 32 -1.71 29.87 -10.39
C GLU A 32 -2.11 30.22 -11.83
N ILE A 33 -2.12 31.51 -12.14
CA ILE A 33 -2.46 32.05 -13.47
C ILE A 33 -1.33 32.92 -14.04
N CYS A 34 -0.08 32.57 -13.74
CA CYS A 34 1.10 33.36 -14.11
C CYS A 34 1.26 33.61 -15.62
N ALA A 35 0.65 32.76 -16.47
CA ALA A 35 0.59 32.91 -17.92
C ALA A 35 -0.80 33.36 -18.43
N GLY A 36 -1.65 33.88 -17.53
CA GLY A 36 -3.05 34.26 -17.79
C GLY A 36 -4.05 33.11 -17.61
N GLY A 37 -5.31 33.37 -17.95
CA GLY A 37 -6.41 32.43 -17.81
C GLY A 37 -7.20 32.60 -16.51
N TRP A 38 -7.90 31.54 -16.10
CA TRP A 38 -8.81 31.54 -14.94
C TRP A 38 -8.82 30.17 -14.26
N ALA A 39 -9.05 30.15 -12.95
CA ALA A 39 -9.23 28.94 -12.15
C ALA A 39 -10.36 29.17 -11.12
N SER A 40 -11.25 28.18 -10.97
CA SER A 40 -12.34 28.20 -9.96
C SER A 40 -11.88 27.80 -8.56
N GLY A 41 -10.73 27.15 -8.46
CA GLY A 41 -10.16 26.61 -7.22
C GLY A 41 -8.92 25.76 -7.51
N PRO A 42 -8.28 25.19 -6.47
CA PRO A 42 -7.03 24.44 -6.66
C PRO A 42 -7.23 23.18 -7.49
N HIS A 43 -6.59 23.09 -8.66
CA HIS A 43 -6.59 21.91 -9.53
C HIS A 43 -5.35 21.90 -10.44
N VAL A 44 -5.07 20.80 -11.14
CA VAL A 44 -4.09 20.79 -12.25
C VAL A 44 -4.85 20.88 -13.57
N HIS A 45 -4.48 21.83 -14.42
CA HIS A 45 -4.86 21.75 -15.83
C HIS A 45 -3.79 20.94 -16.57
N TRP A 46 -4.14 19.72 -16.98
CA TRP A 46 -3.26 18.78 -17.65
C TRP A 46 -3.61 18.64 -19.13
N THR A 47 -2.60 18.64 -20.00
CA THR A 47 -2.81 18.53 -21.46
C THR A 47 -1.83 17.57 -22.10
N LEU A 48 -2.23 16.93 -23.19
CA LEU A 48 -1.35 16.15 -24.07
C LEU A 48 -1.02 16.93 -25.35
N LYS A 49 0.25 16.82 -25.78
CA LYS A 49 0.74 17.38 -27.03
C LYS A 49 1.56 16.35 -27.81
N TYR A 50 1.48 16.43 -29.13
CA TYR A 50 2.36 15.71 -30.05
C TYR A 50 3.06 16.69 -30.98
N ASN A 51 4.40 16.64 -31.00
CA ASN A 51 5.23 17.57 -31.79
C ASN A 51 4.92 19.06 -31.49
N GLY A 52 4.64 19.38 -30.23
CA GLY A 52 4.36 20.75 -29.77
C GLY A 52 2.92 21.23 -29.95
N ALA A 53 2.10 20.51 -30.71
CA ALA A 53 0.68 20.83 -30.90
C ALA A 53 -0.19 20.07 -29.88
N PHE A 54 -1.25 20.71 -29.38
CA PHE A 54 -2.28 20.04 -28.58
C PHE A 54 -2.98 18.97 -29.41
N VAL A 55 -3.30 17.85 -28.78
CA VAL A 55 -4.04 16.75 -29.40
C VAL A 55 -5.26 16.39 -28.57
N SER A 56 -6.22 15.72 -29.20
CA SER A 56 -7.33 15.10 -28.49
C SER A 56 -6.82 14.07 -27.48
N LEU A 57 -7.55 13.93 -26.37
CA LEU A 57 -7.33 12.86 -25.39
C LEU A 57 -8.12 11.58 -25.72
N GLU A 58 -8.93 11.57 -26.78
CA GLU A 58 -9.71 10.39 -27.17
C GLU A 58 -8.82 9.14 -27.32
N GLY A 59 -9.19 8.08 -26.62
CA GLY A 59 -8.49 6.79 -26.64
C GLY A 59 -7.13 6.80 -25.90
N VAL A 60 -6.71 7.93 -25.32
CA VAL A 60 -5.48 7.99 -24.52
C VAL A 60 -5.71 7.24 -23.22
N LYS A 61 -4.74 6.42 -22.82
CA LYS A 61 -4.75 5.72 -21.54
C LYS A 61 -3.99 6.49 -20.46
N ALA A 62 -4.62 6.75 -19.33
CA ALA A 62 -4.03 7.30 -18.12
C ALA A 62 -4.27 6.33 -16.95
N SER A 63 -3.21 5.76 -16.38
CA SER A 63 -3.30 4.74 -15.33
C SER A 63 -4.23 3.57 -15.69
N GLY A 64 -4.18 3.13 -16.96
CA GLY A 64 -5.01 2.05 -17.49
C GLY A 64 -6.42 2.46 -17.93
N TRP A 65 -6.93 3.60 -17.45
CA TRP A 65 -8.22 4.15 -17.87
C TRP A 65 -8.13 4.76 -19.25
N THR A 66 -9.01 4.32 -20.16
CA THR A 66 -9.18 4.92 -21.49
C THR A 66 -10.02 6.18 -21.34
N ILE A 67 -9.53 7.30 -21.87
CA ILE A 67 -10.26 8.56 -21.88
C ILE A 67 -11.18 8.61 -23.11
N HIS A 68 -12.46 8.87 -22.87
CA HIS A 68 -13.45 9.19 -23.90
C HIS A 68 -13.85 10.66 -23.76
N VAL A 69 -13.49 11.50 -24.73
CA VAL A 69 -13.89 12.91 -24.75
C VAL A 69 -15.35 13.03 -25.17
N GLY A 70 -16.11 13.87 -24.47
CA GLY A 70 -17.49 14.15 -24.83
C GLY A 70 -17.64 15.30 -25.81
N GLU A 71 -18.89 15.57 -26.17
CA GLU A 71 -19.27 16.54 -27.21
C GLU A 71 -19.03 18.00 -26.79
N GLU A 72 -18.95 18.28 -25.48
CA GLU A 72 -18.85 19.62 -24.91
C GLU A 72 -17.66 19.74 -23.95
N ALA A 73 -17.10 20.95 -23.82
CA ALA A 73 -15.98 21.18 -22.92
C ALA A 73 -16.36 21.00 -21.43
N TYR A 74 -15.41 20.50 -20.64
CA TYR A 74 -15.38 20.40 -19.16
C TYR A 74 -16.35 19.42 -18.48
N TYR A 75 -17.60 19.34 -18.91
CA TYR A 75 -18.66 18.61 -18.18
C TYR A 75 -19.15 17.37 -18.92
N SER A 76 -18.38 16.87 -19.88
CA SER A 76 -18.73 15.71 -20.69
C SER A 76 -17.52 14.79 -20.90
N GLY A 77 -17.79 13.59 -21.42
CA GLY A 77 -16.80 12.51 -21.54
C GLY A 77 -16.82 11.60 -20.32
N TYR A 78 -16.00 10.55 -20.34
CA TYR A 78 -15.88 9.58 -19.25
C TYR A 78 -14.55 8.82 -19.33
N LEU A 79 -14.20 8.13 -18.25
CA LEU A 79 -13.11 7.16 -18.24
C LEU A 79 -13.69 5.74 -18.30
N GLU A 80 -13.05 4.86 -19.06
CA GLU A 80 -13.43 3.45 -19.16
C GLU A 80 -12.25 2.51 -18.86
N ARG A 81 -12.47 1.50 -18.03
CA ARG A 81 -11.54 0.40 -17.80
C ARG A 81 -12.30 -0.86 -17.44
N ASP A 82 -12.02 -1.95 -18.15
CA ASP A 82 -12.59 -3.28 -17.90
C ASP A 82 -14.14 -3.28 -17.78
N GLY A 83 -14.80 -2.43 -18.58
CA GLY A 83 -16.26 -2.26 -18.57
C GLY A 83 -16.81 -1.37 -17.45
N VAL A 84 -15.95 -0.86 -16.55
CA VAL A 84 -16.31 0.17 -15.56
C VAL A 84 -16.21 1.55 -16.20
N ILE A 85 -17.24 2.37 -15.99
CA ILE A 85 -17.31 3.76 -16.47
C ILE A 85 -17.26 4.70 -15.27
N LEU A 86 -16.41 5.73 -15.35
CA LEU A 86 -16.33 6.82 -14.40
C LEU A 86 -16.66 8.15 -15.09
N ASP A 87 -17.76 8.76 -14.66
CA ASP A 87 -18.18 10.09 -15.10
C ASP A 87 -17.31 11.19 -14.48
N PRO A 88 -17.33 12.42 -15.04
CA PRO A 88 -16.68 13.57 -14.42
C PRO A 88 -17.05 13.69 -12.94
N TRP A 89 -16.09 14.11 -12.11
CA TRP A 89 -16.17 14.19 -10.65
C TRP A 89 -16.08 12.86 -9.88
N SER A 90 -15.98 11.73 -10.58
CA SER A 90 -15.67 10.45 -9.93
C SER A 90 -14.23 10.41 -9.41
N SER A 91 -14.01 9.71 -8.29
CA SER A 91 -12.67 9.45 -7.78
C SER A 91 -11.94 8.44 -8.67
N VAL A 92 -10.70 8.75 -9.04
CA VAL A 92 -9.84 7.89 -9.87
C VAL A 92 -8.61 7.50 -9.08
N VAL A 93 -8.34 6.20 -8.98
CA VAL A 93 -7.13 5.67 -8.32
C VAL A 93 -5.99 5.60 -9.33
N ASN A 94 -4.80 6.04 -8.94
CA ASN A 94 -3.58 5.83 -9.71
C ASN A 94 -2.92 4.49 -9.33
N ASP A 95 -3.44 3.41 -9.92
CA ASP A 95 -3.04 2.02 -9.72
C ASP A 95 -2.35 1.43 -10.96
N TYR A 96 -1.71 2.29 -11.78
CA TYR A 96 -1.15 1.89 -13.08
C TYR A 96 -0.18 0.70 -13.00
N HIS A 97 0.48 0.54 -11.85
CA HIS A 97 1.44 -0.53 -11.58
C HIS A 97 0.80 -1.93 -11.61
N LEU A 98 -0.50 -2.04 -11.34
CA LEU A 98 -1.23 -3.31 -11.45
C LEU A 98 -1.39 -3.78 -12.91
N TYR A 99 -1.42 -2.83 -13.86
CA TYR A 99 -1.75 -3.10 -15.27
C TYR A 99 -0.55 -2.98 -16.20
N TYR A 100 0.45 -2.18 -15.81
CA TYR A 100 1.69 -1.97 -16.53
C TYR A 100 2.84 -2.05 -15.53
N PRO A 101 3.26 -3.27 -15.14
CA PRO A 101 4.33 -3.43 -14.18
C PRO A 101 5.57 -2.71 -14.73
N MET A 102 6.08 -1.74 -13.96
CA MET A 102 7.49 -1.42 -14.02
C MET A 102 8.27 -2.68 -13.63
N GLN A 103 9.60 -2.72 -13.83
CA GLN A 103 10.40 -3.83 -13.30
C GLN A 103 9.99 -4.09 -11.84
N ASP A 104 9.38 -5.25 -11.60
CA ASP A 104 9.02 -5.68 -10.27
C ASP A 104 10.31 -5.82 -9.48
N ASN A 105 10.54 -4.85 -8.60
CA ASN A 105 11.66 -4.88 -7.68
C ASN A 105 11.17 -5.56 -6.42
N SER A 106 11.94 -6.52 -5.93
CA SER A 106 11.71 -7.17 -4.66
C SER A 106 12.87 -6.91 -3.71
N LEU A 107 12.55 -6.84 -2.43
CA LEU A 107 13.53 -6.92 -1.37
C LEU A 107 13.68 -8.39 -0.97
N ARG A 108 14.91 -8.85 -0.83
CA ARG A 108 15.22 -10.17 -0.26
C ARG A 108 15.81 -9.97 1.12
N PHE A 109 15.17 -10.57 2.11
CA PHE A 109 15.65 -10.64 3.48
C PHE A 109 16.21 -12.05 3.73
N TYR A 110 17.34 -12.16 4.44
CA TYR A 110 17.94 -13.44 4.80
C TYR A 110 17.66 -13.83 6.26
N GLY A 111 16.88 -13.01 6.99
CA GLY A 111 16.43 -13.33 8.35
C GLY A 111 17.49 -13.09 9.43
N ASN A 112 18.18 -11.95 9.38
CA ASN A 112 19.14 -11.56 10.42
C ASN A 112 18.41 -10.91 11.61
N GLY A 113 18.47 -11.54 12.79
CA GLY A 113 17.69 -11.13 13.96
C GLY A 113 18.26 -9.95 14.77
N VAL A 114 19.52 -9.57 14.56
CA VAL A 114 20.24 -8.59 15.39
C VAL A 114 20.78 -7.42 14.57
N ASP A 115 21.13 -6.33 15.26
CA ASP A 115 21.86 -5.16 14.72
C ASP A 115 21.20 -4.46 13.52
N ASP A 116 19.88 -4.52 13.41
CA ASP A 116 19.11 -3.91 12.33
C ASP A 116 19.48 -4.36 10.91
N ILE A 117 20.07 -5.54 10.78
CA ILE A 117 20.36 -6.15 9.49
C ILE A 117 19.08 -6.73 8.90
N ASP A 118 18.92 -6.66 7.57
CA ASP A 118 17.80 -7.24 6.82
C ASP A 118 16.40 -6.83 7.30
N ARG A 119 16.20 -5.53 7.54
CA ARG A 119 14.88 -4.99 7.84
C ARG A 119 14.68 -3.62 7.22
N VAL A 120 13.41 -3.28 6.97
CA VAL A 120 12.97 -1.93 6.62
C VAL A 120 12.18 -1.40 7.80
N LYS A 121 12.60 -0.26 8.36
CA LYS A 121 11.88 0.42 9.43
C LYS A 121 11.08 1.59 8.86
N ILE A 122 9.77 1.61 9.14
CA ILE A 122 8.88 2.71 8.79
C ILE A 122 8.51 3.42 10.09
N PRO A 123 8.91 4.69 10.30
CA PRO A 123 8.56 5.40 11.52
C PRO A 123 7.04 5.64 11.58
N LEU A 124 6.44 5.38 12.74
CA LEU A 124 5.00 5.48 13.00
C LEU A 124 4.59 6.80 13.68
N ASN A 125 5.39 7.23 14.67
CA ASN A 125 5.08 8.38 15.53
C ASN A 125 6.03 9.59 15.28
N ASP A 126 5.64 10.73 15.87
CA ASP A 126 6.34 12.03 15.87
C ASP A 126 6.62 12.65 14.47
N PRO A 127 5.58 13.16 13.77
CA PRO A 127 4.15 13.09 14.09
C PRO A 127 3.52 11.75 13.67
N ALA A 128 2.33 11.42 14.20
CA ALA A 128 1.56 10.25 13.78
C ALA A 128 1.39 10.21 12.26
N ARG A 129 1.57 9.01 11.67
CA ARG A 129 1.55 8.81 10.21
C ARG A 129 0.43 7.87 9.80
N PRO A 130 -0.06 7.94 8.55
CA PRO A 130 -1.11 7.05 8.04
C PRO A 130 -0.79 5.55 8.09
N VAL A 131 0.47 5.17 8.35
CA VAL A 131 0.90 3.79 8.56
C VAL A 131 0.54 3.26 9.96
N ASP A 132 0.09 4.13 10.87
CA ASP A 132 -0.50 3.69 12.13
C ASP A 132 -1.92 3.17 11.93
N LEU A 133 -2.04 1.84 11.85
CA LEU A 133 -3.29 1.12 11.62
C LEU A 133 -3.92 0.66 12.94
N GLY A 134 -5.24 0.51 12.97
CA GLY A 134 -5.93 -0.11 14.10
C GLY A 134 -7.16 0.64 14.60
N ALA A 135 -7.21 1.96 14.40
CA ALA A 135 -8.38 2.79 14.72
C ALA A 135 -9.64 2.44 13.90
N THR A 136 -9.46 1.77 12.76
CA THR A 136 -10.51 1.22 11.91
C THR A 136 -10.10 -0.17 11.41
N ASP A 137 -11.02 -0.81 10.70
CA ASP A 137 -10.72 -2.00 9.90
C ASP A 137 -9.53 -1.73 8.97
N PHE A 138 -8.67 -2.74 8.78
CA PHE A 138 -7.54 -2.62 7.88
C PHE A 138 -7.27 -3.92 7.11
N THR A 139 -6.54 -3.75 6.01
CA THR A 139 -5.95 -4.81 5.21
C THR A 139 -4.45 -4.54 5.08
N LEU A 140 -3.65 -5.59 5.25
CA LEU A 140 -2.26 -5.62 4.78
C LEU A 140 -2.18 -6.60 3.62
N GLU A 141 -1.64 -6.18 2.48
CA GLU A 141 -1.44 -7.05 1.32
C GLU A 141 -0.08 -6.85 0.67
N TRP A 142 0.50 -7.94 0.16
CA TRP A 142 1.80 -7.92 -0.52
C TRP A 142 1.99 -9.18 -1.38
N TRP A 143 2.97 -9.14 -2.28
CA TRP A 143 3.50 -10.33 -2.95
C TRP A 143 4.74 -10.83 -2.23
N MET A 144 4.86 -12.12 -2.01
CA MET A 144 6.09 -12.74 -1.49
C MET A 144 6.43 -14.06 -2.16
N LYS A 145 7.71 -14.42 -2.05
CA LYS A 145 8.23 -15.73 -2.43
C LYS A 145 9.08 -16.26 -1.29
N ALA A 146 8.80 -17.49 -0.85
CA ALA A 146 9.63 -18.23 0.10
C ALA A 146 10.08 -19.53 -0.58
N ASN A 147 11.37 -19.87 -0.49
CA ASN A 147 11.87 -21.11 -1.07
C ASN A 147 11.65 -22.28 -0.08
N PRO A 148 11.43 -23.50 -0.58
CA PRO A 148 11.30 -24.68 0.27
C PRO A 148 12.52 -24.87 1.16
N GLY A 149 12.29 -25.05 2.46
CA GLY A 149 13.34 -25.34 3.45
C GLY A 149 14.22 -24.17 3.87
N GLU A 150 14.02 -22.95 3.35
CA GLU A 150 14.73 -21.75 3.86
C GLU A 150 14.12 -21.25 5.18
N ASN A 151 12.85 -21.53 5.44
CA ASN A 151 12.20 -21.23 6.70
C ASN A 151 12.45 -22.36 7.72
N ASN A 152 13.20 -22.05 8.78
CA ASN A 152 13.53 -22.96 9.88
C ASN A 152 12.61 -22.81 11.11
N ALA A 153 11.60 -21.93 11.07
CA ALA A 153 10.66 -21.76 12.15
C ALA A 153 9.78 -23.00 12.31
N GLY A 154 9.37 -23.26 13.55
CA GLY A 154 8.42 -24.33 13.85
C GLY A 154 7.05 -24.12 13.21
N SER A 155 6.18 -25.12 13.34
CA SER A 155 4.79 -25.00 12.87
C SER A 155 4.08 -23.81 13.52
N CYS A 156 3.29 -23.10 12.70
CA CYS A 156 2.36 -22.11 13.23
C CYS A 156 1.44 -22.75 14.28
N THR A 157 1.30 -22.09 15.43
CA THR A 157 0.41 -22.53 16.52
C THR A 157 -0.66 -21.45 16.72
N PRO A 158 -1.96 -21.77 16.59
CA PRO A 158 -3.02 -20.77 16.73
C PRO A 158 -3.22 -20.35 18.20
N GLY A 159 -3.93 -19.25 18.41
CA GLY A 159 -4.21 -18.70 19.74
C GLY A 159 -3.04 -17.91 20.33
N ALA A 160 -3.33 -17.11 21.36
CA ALA A 160 -2.36 -16.28 22.09
C ALA A 160 -1.46 -15.45 21.14
N GLU A 161 -0.30 -15.01 21.63
CA GLU A 161 0.68 -14.26 20.83
C GLU A 161 1.68 -15.20 20.13
N ASN A 162 1.24 -16.37 19.67
CA ASN A 162 2.13 -17.38 19.10
C ASN A 162 2.80 -16.99 17.77
N TRP A 163 2.31 -15.94 17.09
CA TRP A 163 2.90 -15.45 15.84
C TRP A 163 4.38 -15.02 16.02
N VAL A 164 4.80 -14.60 17.21
CA VAL A 164 6.19 -14.15 17.46
C VAL A 164 7.22 -15.27 17.34
N TYR A 165 6.80 -16.53 17.34
CA TYR A 165 7.69 -17.70 17.19
C TYR A 165 7.97 -18.08 15.73
N GLY A 166 7.29 -17.45 14.77
CA GLY A 166 7.57 -17.62 13.35
C GLY A 166 8.71 -16.72 12.87
N ASN A 167 9.16 -16.91 11.63
CA ASN A 167 10.08 -15.97 11.00
C ASN A 167 9.31 -14.72 10.55
N THR A 168 9.60 -13.57 11.16
CA THR A 168 8.83 -12.34 11.03
C THR A 168 8.87 -11.74 9.62
N ILE A 169 7.72 -11.28 9.14
CA ILE A 169 7.50 -10.58 7.87
C ILE A 169 7.12 -9.12 8.15
N PHE A 170 6.12 -8.92 9.02
CA PHE A 170 5.73 -7.61 9.55
C PHE A 170 5.79 -7.67 11.06
N ASP A 171 6.38 -6.64 11.66
CA ASP A 171 6.54 -6.54 13.10
C ASP A 171 6.05 -5.19 13.60
N ARG A 172 5.06 -5.21 14.48
CA ARG A 172 4.69 -4.09 15.34
C ARG A 172 4.62 -4.50 16.81
N SER A 173 5.29 -5.59 17.18
CA SER A 173 5.52 -5.92 18.59
C SER A 173 6.75 -5.18 19.10
N VAL A 174 6.72 -4.79 20.37
CA VAL A 174 7.91 -4.28 21.05
C VAL A 174 8.29 -5.27 22.13
N PHE A 175 9.49 -5.85 21.99
CA PHE A 175 9.98 -6.86 22.91
C PHE A 175 9.97 -6.36 24.37
N GLU A 176 9.44 -7.19 25.27
CA GLU A 176 9.28 -6.93 26.72
C GLU A 176 8.38 -5.74 27.09
N ASP A 177 7.63 -5.19 26.14
CA ASP A 177 6.62 -4.18 26.42
C ASP A 177 5.24 -4.83 26.50
N LEU A 178 4.55 -4.66 27.63
CA LEU A 178 3.22 -5.25 27.87
C LEU A 178 2.08 -4.32 27.40
N ASP A 179 2.36 -3.47 26.42
CA ASP A 179 1.44 -2.43 25.96
C ASP A 179 0.47 -2.94 24.89
N THR A 180 -0.42 -2.06 24.44
CA THR A 180 -1.40 -2.33 23.39
C THR A 180 -0.89 -1.96 21.99
N GLY A 181 -1.67 -2.33 20.99
CA GLY A 181 -1.45 -1.94 19.60
C GLY A 181 -0.48 -2.85 18.85
N GLU A 182 -0.27 -4.08 19.31
CA GLU A 182 0.67 -4.99 18.66
C GLU A 182 -0.05 -5.84 17.60
N PHE A 183 0.60 -5.95 16.46
CA PHE A 183 0.27 -6.98 15.48
C PHE A 183 1.55 -7.46 14.83
N GLY A 184 1.48 -8.62 14.22
CA GLY A 184 2.56 -9.10 13.40
C GLY A 184 2.13 -10.19 12.46
N LEU A 185 3.00 -10.41 11.47
CA LEU A 185 2.89 -11.50 10.53
C LEU A 185 4.20 -12.22 10.48
N SER A 186 4.14 -13.54 10.50
CA SER A 186 5.32 -14.39 10.40
C SER A 186 5.02 -15.62 9.55
N LEU A 187 6.09 -16.30 9.14
CA LEU A 187 6.01 -17.56 8.42
C LEU A 187 6.37 -18.69 9.40
N GLY A 188 5.41 -19.56 9.72
CA GLY A 188 5.60 -20.74 10.59
C GLY A 188 5.49 -22.03 9.80
N ASN A 189 6.62 -22.70 9.55
CA ASN A 189 6.71 -23.91 8.70
C ASN A 189 5.96 -23.76 7.37
N GLY A 190 6.25 -22.66 6.65
CA GLY A 190 5.67 -22.38 5.32
C GLY A 190 4.28 -21.75 5.31
N ARG A 191 3.62 -21.59 6.47
CA ARG A 191 2.28 -21.01 6.56
C ARG A 191 2.30 -19.62 7.17
N ILE A 192 1.42 -18.74 6.68
CA ILE A 192 1.24 -17.41 7.26
C ILE A 192 0.63 -17.53 8.67
N ALA A 193 1.28 -16.89 9.64
CA ALA A 193 0.73 -16.62 10.95
C ALA A 193 0.39 -15.13 11.00
N PHE A 194 -0.83 -14.79 11.41
CA PHE A 194 -1.27 -13.40 11.60
C PHE A 194 -1.75 -13.22 13.03
N GLY A 195 -1.09 -12.35 13.78
CA GLY A 195 -1.40 -12.13 15.18
C GLY A 195 -1.78 -10.70 15.51
N ILE A 196 -2.67 -10.57 16.49
CA ILE A 196 -3.13 -9.32 17.08
C ILE A 196 -3.02 -9.44 18.59
N ASN A 197 -2.52 -8.39 19.24
CA ASN A 197 -2.56 -8.22 20.68
C ASN A 197 -2.99 -6.77 21.01
N ASN A 198 -4.12 -6.65 21.72
CA ASN A 198 -4.69 -5.35 22.10
C ASN A 198 -4.34 -4.94 23.55
N GLY A 199 -3.34 -5.57 24.17
CA GLY A 199 -2.93 -5.35 25.56
C GLY A 199 -3.80 -6.06 26.60
N THR A 200 -4.97 -6.59 26.21
CA THR A 200 -5.86 -7.35 27.11
C THR A 200 -6.11 -8.78 26.65
N ALA A 201 -6.05 -9.02 25.34
CA ALA A 201 -6.19 -10.31 24.70
C ALA A 201 -5.26 -10.39 23.49
N ALA A 202 -4.81 -11.61 23.19
CA ALA A 202 -4.00 -11.91 22.02
C ALA A 202 -4.56 -13.12 21.28
N GLU A 203 -4.51 -13.08 19.96
CA GLU A 203 -4.89 -14.19 19.09
C GLU A 203 -3.93 -14.29 17.91
N THR A 204 -3.57 -15.53 17.56
CA THR A 204 -2.79 -15.87 16.37
C THR A 204 -3.63 -16.75 15.47
N LEU A 205 -3.93 -16.26 14.27
CA LEU A 205 -4.55 -17.01 13.19
C LEU A 205 -3.46 -17.68 12.36
N CYS A 206 -3.54 -19.00 12.19
CA CYS A 206 -2.68 -19.75 11.29
C CYS A 206 -3.40 -20.03 9.98
N GLY A 207 -2.74 -19.74 8.86
CA GLY A 207 -3.13 -20.20 7.54
C GLY A 207 -3.02 -21.73 7.42
N THR A 208 -3.56 -22.27 6.33
CA THR A 208 -3.54 -23.70 6.02
C THR A 208 -2.63 -24.04 4.85
N THR A 209 -2.46 -23.09 3.93
CA THR A 209 -1.66 -23.24 2.72
C THR A 209 -0.17 -23.06 3.00
N ASP A 210 0.63 -24.04 2.59
CA ASP A 210 2.08 -23.90 2.55
C ASP A 210 2.48 -23.08 1.31
N ILE A 211 3.04 -21.89 1.53
CA ILE A 211 3.46 -20.95 0.49
C ILE A 211 4.97 -20.97 0.26
N ALA A 212 5.71 -21.84 0.96
CA ALA A 212 7.16 -21.98 0.81
C ALA A 212 7.52 -22.93 -0.34
N ASP A 213 6.92 -22.73 -1.52
CA ASP A 213 7.07 -23.60 -2.69
C ASP A 213 8.05 -23.05 -3.75
N GLY A 214 8.60 -21.86 -3.51
CA GLY A 214 9.53 -21.19 -4.41
C GLY A 214 8.85 -20.41 -5.54
N THR A 215 7.54 -20.23 -5.48
CA THR A 215 6.77 -19.36 -6.38
C THR A 215 6.35 -18.07 -5.68
N TRP A 216 5.85 -17.11 -6.46
CA TRP A 216 5.33 -15.85 -5.93
C TRP A 216 3.85 -16.03 -5.61
N HIS A 217 3.46 -15.67 -4.39
CA HIS A 217 2.08 -15.66 -3.93
C HIS A 217 1.67 -14.25 -3.52
N HIS A 218 0.42 -13.88 -3.82
CA HIS A 218 -0.22 -12.72 -3.22
C HIS A 218 -0.80 -13.12 -1.87
N ILE A 219 -0.51 -12.34 -0.84
CA ILE A 219 -1.01 -12.55 0.51
C ILE A 219 -1.78 -11.31 0.90
N ALA A 220 -2.97 -11.50 1.47
CA ALA A 220 -3.69 -10.43 2.15
C ALA A 220 -4.17 -10.92 3.53
N VAL A 221 -4.09 -10.06 4.53
CA VAL A 221 -4.77 -10.27 5.81
C VAL A 221 -5.70 -9.12 6.09
N THR A 222 -6.85 -9.42 6.70
CA THR A 222 -7.80 -8.40 7.13
C THR A 222 -8.09 -8.54 8.60
N ARG A 223 -8.31 -7.40 9.25
CA ARG A 223 -8.77 -7.32 10.63
C ARG A 223 -9.86 -6.27 10.75
N GLY A 224 -11.03 -6.68 11.23
CA GLY A 224 -12.13 -5.79 11.59
C GLY A 224 -12.06 -5.31 13.03
N LEU A 225 -12.61 -4.13 13.33
CA LEU A 225 -12.79 -3.61 14.70
C LEU A 225 -13.63 -4.55 15.57
N ASP A 226 -14.50 -5.34 14.96
CA ASP A 226 -15.29 -6.41 15.58
C ASP A 226 -14.45 -7.65 15.94
N GLY A 227 -13.16 -7.66 15.63
CA GLY A 227 -12.20 -8.71 15.94
C GLY A 227 -12.09 -9.79 14.86
N VAL A 228 -12.87 -9.74 13.78
CA VAL A 228 -12.76 -10.78 12.74
C VAL A 228 -11.42 -10.64 12.02
N MET A 229 -10.65 -11.73 12.00
CA MET A 229 -9.35 -11.83 11.35
C MET A 229 -9.40 -12.83 10.20
N ARG A 230 -8.79 -12.51 9.06
CA ARG A 230 -8.74 -13.39 7.89
C ARG A 230 -7.36 -13.40 7.24
N ILE A 231 -7.01 -14.53 6.64
CA ILE A 231 -5.86 -14.70 5.75
C ILE A 231 -6.38 -15.12 4.37
N PHE A 232 -5.86 -14.49 3.33
CA PHE A 232 -6.11 -14.82 1.94
C PHE A 232 -4.79 -15.10 1.23
N ILE A 233 -4.77 -16.16 0.43
CA ILE A 233 -3.64 -16.57 -0.42
C ILE A 233 -4.13 -16.57 -1.86
N ASP A 234 -3.47 -15.83 -2.73
CA ASP A 234 -3.81 -15.66 -4.14
C ASP A 234 -5.28 -15.27 -4.36
N GLY A 235 -5.80 -14.40 -3.48
CA GLY A 235 -7.19 -13.93 -3.48
C GLY A 235 -8.23 -14.92 -2.92
N ILE A 236 -7.81 -16.10 -2.44
CA ILE A 236 -8.69 -17.12 -1.88
C ILE A 236 -8.60 -17.11 -0.34
N LEU A 237 -9.73 -17.12 0.36
CA LEU A 237 -9.77 -17.23 1.82
C LEU A 237 -9.12 -18.54 2.28
N ASP A 238 -8.06 -18.42 3.08
CA ASP A 238 -7.27 -19.56 3.58
C ASP A 238 -7.61 -19.88 5.04
N ALA A 239 -7.82 -18.86 5.88
CA ALA A 239 -8.22 -19.04 7.28
C ALA A 239 -9.00 -17.84 7.84
N GLU A 240 -9.82 -18.07 8.85
CA GLU A 240 -10.60 -17.06 9.57
C GLU A 240 -10.70 -17.41 11.07
N THR A 241 -10.66 -16.41 11.94
CA THR A 241 -10.99 -16.55 13.36
C THR A 241 -11.58 -15.24 13.92
N ASN A 242 -12.10 -15.29 15.14
CA ASN A 242 -12.39 -14.10 15.94
C ASN A 242 -11.23 -13.86 16.92
N GLY A 243 -10.59 -12.72 16.79
CA GLY A 243 -9.53 -12.25 17.67
C GLY A 243 -9.95 -11.05 18.53
N PRO A 244 -8.97 -10.33 19.08
CA PRO A 244 -9.20 -9.15 19.90
C PRO A 244 -9.94 -8.03 19.14
N THR A 245 -10.94 -7.43 19.80
CA THR A 245 -11.75 -6.32 19.26
C THR A 245 -11.17 -4.96 19.63
N GLY A 246 -11.73 -3.89 19.05
CA GLY A 246 -11.44 -2.51 19.43
C GLY A 246 -10.24 -1.89 18.71
N ASP A 247 -9.85 -0.70 19.17
CA ASP A 247 -8.72 0.04 18.62
C ASP A 247 -7.39 -0.67 18.98
N ILE A 248 -6.51 -0.79 18.00
CA ILE A 248 -5.13 -1.27 18.18
C ILE A 248 -4.12 -0.29 17.56
N SER A 249 -4.45 0.98 17.39
CA SER A 249 -3.49 2.01 16.97
C SER A 249 -2.30 2.05 17.92
N TYR A 250 -1.13 2.32 17.37
CA TYR A 250 0.09 2.46 18.13
C TYR A 250 -0.02 3.68 19.07
N PRO A 251 0.22 3.56 20.39
CA PRO A 251 -0.02 4.67 21.30
C PRO A 251 0.86 5.89 20.95
N ASN A 252 0.24 7.08 20.85
CA ASN A 252 0.92 8.33 20.45
C ASN A 252 2.08 8.71 21.37
N ASP A 253 1.94 8.44 22.67
CA ASP A 253 2.91 8.81 23.71
C ASP A 253 3.79 7.63 24.15
N ARG A 254 3.88 6.56 23.34
CA ARG A 254 4.72 5.40 23.65
C ARG A 254 6.18 5.82 23.70
N VAL A 255 6.79 5.71 24.87
CA VAL A 255 8.22 5.94 25.06
C VAL A 255 8.93 4.71 24.52
N ALA A 256 9.53 4.80 23.33
CA ALA A 256 10.32 3.70 22.79
C ALA A 256 11.48 3.37 23.73
N THR A 257 11.39 2.24 24.44
CA THR A 257 12.44 1.77 25.36
C THR A 257 13.55 1.02 24.62
N HIS A 258 13.31 0.62 23.37
CA HIS A 258 14.23 -0.13 22.53
C HIS A 258 14.18 0.41 21.09
N VAL A 259 15.35 0.76 20.54
CA VAL A 259 15.58 1.28 19.17
C VAL A 259 16.09 0.19 18.26
#